data_AF-A0A150FYQ8-F1
#
_entry.id   AF-A0A150FYQ8-F1
#
_cell.length_a   1.000
_cell.length_b   1.000
_cell.length_c   1.000
_cell.angle_alpha   90.00
_cell.angle_beta   90.00
_cell.angle_gamma   90.00
#
_symmetry.space_group_name_H-M   'P 1'
#
loop_
_entity.id
_entity.type
_entity.pdbx_description
1 polymer ?
#
loop_
_entity_poly.entity_id
_entity_poly.type
_entity_poly.pdbx_seq_one_letter_code
_entity_poly.pdbx_strand_id
1 'polypeptide(L)'
;MFGELFLARATDGHRSPAAQLFSASSYASGVTRALATMAHGLDEETAAGELDQWLLSTGVPRTLRTCTADDFLCYMAGYYTVAHRGRKAADGSLSPGTVDNRFSLLSGFCTRIGRRGPYDPLTKTGNPCDSTWAGDYKKGYARVAVTWRPRPCCCPKPSIGGW
;
A
#
# COMPACT_ATOMS: atom_id res chain seq x y z
N MET A 1 -19.36 -73.32 16.80
CA MET A 1 -19.86 -72.90 15.48
C MET A 1 -20.84 -71.76 15.76
N PHE A 2 -20.37 -70.51 15.66
CA PHE A 2 -21.04 -69.30 16.17
C PHE A 2 -21.28 -68.32 15.01
N GLY A 3 -22.45 -67.66 15.02
CA GLY A 3 -22.56 -66.23 14.69
C GLY A 3 -23.24 -65.86 13.36
N GLU A 4 -24.50 -65.42 13.45
CA GLU A 4 -25.15 -64.55 12.46
C GLU A 4 -24.34 -63.27 12.21
N LEU A 5 -24.40 -62.73 10.99
CA LEU A 5 -24.17 -61.29 10.78
C LEU A 5 -24.95 -60.76 9.56
N PHE A 6 -25.77 -59.78 9.91
CA PHE A 6 -26.61 -58.88 9.16
C PHE A 6 -25.94 -58.04 8.04
N LEU A 7 -26.84 -57.50 7.21
CA LEU A 7 -26.94 -56.09 6.75
C LEU A 7 -26.52 -55.73 5.30
N ALA A 8 -27.58 -55.36 4.57
CA ALA A 8 -27.77 -54.11 3.81
C ALA A 8 -27.15 -53.91 2.42
N ARG A 9 -28.10 -53.77 1.49
CA ARG A 9 -27.98 -53.28 0.12
C ARG A 9 -27.59 -51.79 0.13
N ALA A 10 -26.36 -51.49 -0.27
CA ALA A 10 -25.91 -50.14 -0.56
C ALA A 10 -26.58 -49.62 -1.85
N THR A 11 -27.27 -48.49 -1.75
CA THR A 11 -27.65 -47.64 -2.89
C THR A 11 -26.64 -46.49 -2.90
N ASP A 12 -25.59 -46.62 -3.70
CA ASP A 12 -24.65 -45.52 -3.89
C ASP A 12 -25.24 -44.48 -4.85
N GLY A 13 -25.59 -43.35 -4.25
CA GLY A 13 -26.06 -42.16 -4.92
C GLY A 13 -24.98 -41.56 -5.80
N HIS A 14 -25.25 -41.54 -7.10
CA HIS A 14 -24.50 -40.80 -8.10
C HIS A 14 -24.66 -39.29 -7.85
N ARG A 15 -23.77 -38.68 -7.05
CA ARG A 15 -23.67 -37.22 -6.93
C ARG A 15 -23.18 -36.64 -8.25
N SER A 16 -24.11 -36.13 -9.06
CA SER A 16 -23.78 -35.16 -10.11
C SER A 16 -23.09 -33.95 -9.48
N PRO A 17 -21.98 -33.42 -10.05
CA PRO A 17 -21.46 -32.14 -9.64
C PRO A 17 -22.51 -31.09 -10.01
N ALA A 18 -23.11 -30.48 -8.99
CA ALA A 18 -23.99 -29.34 -9.18
C ALA A 18 -23.23 -28.31 -10.02
N ALA A 19 -23.69 -28.08 -11.25
CA ALA A 19 -23.31 -26.91 -12.00
C ALA A 19 -23.60 -25.72 -11.10
N GLN A 20 -22.55 -25.08 -10.57
CA GLN A 20 -22.67 -23.88 -9.78
C GLN A 20 -23.31 -22.83 -10.68
N LEU A 21 -24.63 -22.65 -10.55
CA LEU A 21 -25.38 -21.63 -11.25
C LEU A 21 -24.78 -20.29 -10.83
N PHE A 22 -24.05 -19.67 -11.76
CA PHE A 22 -23.50 -18.34 -11.62
C PHE A 22 -24.67 -17.37 -11.41
N SER A 23 -24.95 -17.01 -10.16
CA SER A 23 -26.02 -16.08 -9.82
C SER A 23 -25.67 -14.67 -10.32
N ALA A 24 -26.69 -13.88 -10.68
CA ALA A 24 -26.53 -12.46 -11.00
C ALA A 24 -25.80 -11.68 -9.88
N SER A 25 -25.98 -12.10 -8.61
CA SER A 25 -25.26 -11.53 -7.46
C SER A 25 -23.75 -11.85 -7.49
N SER A 26 -23.38 -13.08 -7.86
CA SER A 26 -21.98 -13.49 -8.04
C SER A 26 -21.32 -12.75 -9.20
N TYR A 27 -22.06 -12.55 -10.30
CA TYR A 27 -21.60 -11.75 -11.44
C TYR A 27 -21.38 -10.29 -11.05
N ALA A 28 -22.36 -9.64 -10.40
CA ALA A 28 -22.24 -8.26 -9.95
C ALA A 28 -21.05 -8.06 -8.97
N SER A 29 -20.89 -8.98 -8.01
CA SER A 29 -19.73 -8.98 -7.10
C SER A 29 -18.40 -9.21 -7.83
N GLY A 30 -18.41 -9.96 -8.93
CA GLY A 30 -17.26 -10.14 -9.82
C GLY A 30 -16.92 -8.86 -10.57
N VAL A 31 -17.91 -8.21 -11.19
CA VAL A 31 -17.75 -6.95 -11.93
C VAL A 31 -17.25 -5.83 -11.02
N THR A 32 -17.81 -5.67 -9.82
CA THR A 32 -17.33 -4.67 -8.85
C THR A 32 -15.87 -4.89 -8.46
N ARG A 33 -15.47 -6.16 -8.24
CA ARG A 33 -14.06 -6.48 -7.96
C ARG A 33 -13.15 -6.16 -9.15
N ALA A 34 -13.58 -6.48 -10.37
CA ALA A 34 -12.82 -6.17 -11.57
C ALA A 34 -12.64 -4.64 -11.75
N LEU A 35 -13.70 -3.86 -11.55
CA LEU A 35 -13.64 -2.39 -11.59
C LEU A 35 -12.69 -1.82 -10.52
N ALA A 36 -12.76 -2.34 -9.29
CA ALA A 36 -11.86 -1.94 -8.22
C ALA A 36 -10.39 -2.25 -8.54
N THR A 37 -10.11 -3.43 -9.12
CA THR A 37 -8.76 -3.80 -9.56
C THR A 37 -8.24 -2.88 -10.67
N MET A 38 -9.09 -2.52 -11.64
CA MET A 38 -8.70 -1.59 -12.71
C MET A 38 -8.44 -0.19 -12.16
N ALA A 39 -9.27 0.30 -11.23
CA ALA A 39 -9.05 1.58 -10.56
C ALA A 39 -7.71 1.60 -9.80
N HIS A 40 -7.40 0.51 -9.10
CA HIS A 40 -6.10 0.35 -8.43
C HIS A 40 -4.94 0.43 -9.42
N GLY A 41 -5.10 -0.17 -10.60
CA GLY A 41 -4.11 -0.12 -11.67
C GLY A 41 -3.85 1.30 -12.18
N LEU A 42 -4.89 2.14 -12.25
CA LEU A 42 -4.80 3.56 -12.61
C LEU A 42 -4.14 4.40 -11.51
N ASP A 43 -4.38 4.09 -10.24
CA ASP A 43 -3.72 4.76 -9.12
C ASP A 43 -2.21 4.49 -9.13
N GLU A 44 -1.79 3.27 -9.49
CA GLU A 44 -0.36 2.92 -9.66
C GLU A 44 0.29 3.72 -10.80
N GLU A 45 -0.38 3.84 -11.94
CA GLU A 45 0.10 4.61 -13.09
C GLU A 45 0.16 6.10 -12.80
N THR A 46 -0.84 6.64 -12.11
CA THR A 46 -0.85 8.03 -11.65
C THR A 46 0.30 8.29 -10.68
N ALA A 47 0.55 7.36 -9.76
CA ALA A 47 1.66 7.48 -8.81
C ALA A 47 3.02 7.45 -9.51
N ALA A 48 3.19 6.58 -10.50
CA ALA A 48 4.40 6.45 -11.28
C ALA A 48 4.63 7.67 -12.20
N GLY A 49 3.59 8.18 -12.85
CA GLY A 49 3.68 9.36 -13.71
C GLY A 49 4.14 10.60 -12.96
N GLU A 50 3.68 10.78 -11.73
CA GLU A 50 4.16 11.88 -10.88
C GLU A 50 5.63 11.69 -10.46
N LEU A 51 6.05 10.46 -10.13
CA LEU A 51 7.46 10.18 -9.85
C LEU A 51 8.33 10.45 -11.09
N ASP A 52 7.87 10.06 -12.27
CA ASP A 52 8.60 10.30 -13.54
C ASP A 52 8.75 11.80 -13.82
N GLN A 53 7.68 12.57 -13.66
CA GLN A 53 7.72 14.02 -13.79
C GLN A 53 8.69 14.66 -12.79
N TRP A 54 8.69 14.20 -11.54
CA TRP A 54 9.65 14.65 -10.54
C TRP A 54 11.09 14.28 -10.93
N LEU A 55 11.35 13.05 -11.38
CA LEU A 55 12.68 12.62 -11.84
C LEU A 55 13.20 13.51 -12.97
N LEU A 56 12.36 13.81 -13.96
CA LEU A 56 12.70 14.72 -15.06
C LEU A 56 13.06 16.12 -14.55
N SER A 57 12.38 16.60 -13.50
CA SER A 57 12.67 17.92 -12.92
C SER A 57 14.01 18.02 -12.20
N THR A 58 14.59 16.88 -11.77
CA THR A 58 15.89 16.87 -11.05
C THR A 58 17.09 17.12 -11.97
N GLY A 59 16.92 16.96 -13.29
CA GLY A 59 18.02 17.03 -14.26
C GLY A 59 18.97 15.82 -14.23
N VAL A 60 18.75 14.84 -13.34
CA VAL A 60 19.54 13.60 -13.31
C VAL A 60 18.96 12.63 -14.34
N PRO A 61 19.77 12.00 -15.22
CA PRO A 61 19.29 11.07 -16.23
C PRO A 61 18.87 9.74 -15.60
N ARG A 62 17.68 9.73 -14.97
CA ARG A 62 17.02 8.58 -14.36
C ARG A 62 15.65 8.39 -14.99
N THR A 63 15.26 7.13 -15.13
CA THR A 63 13.92 6.72 -15.55
C THR A 63 13.30 5.85 -14.47
N LEU A 64 11.99 5.60 -14.54
CA LEU A 64 11.32 4.62 -13.68
C LEU A 64 11.95 3.22 -13.70
N ARG A 65 12.68 2.86 -14.78
CA ARG A 65 13.38 1.58 -14.90
C ARG A 65 14.75 1.57 -14.22
N THR A 66 15.37 2.73 -14.04
CA THR A 66 16.76 2.86 -13.57
C THR A 66 16.90 3.64 -12.26
N CYS A 67 15.79 4.12 -11.70
CA CYS A 67 15.77 4.81 -10.42
C CYS A 67 16.17 3.86 -9.28
N THR A 68 16.86 4.41 -8.28
CA THR A 68 17.37 3.68 -7.12
C THR A 68 16.43 3.82 -5.93
N ALA A 69 16.68 3.06 -4.86
CA ALA A 69 16.00 3.28 -3.58
C ALA A 69 16.18 4.72 -3.06
N ASP A 70 17.36 5.33 -3.26
CA ASP A 70 17.61 6.72 -2.87
C ASP A 70 16.71 7.70 -3.62
N ASP A 71 16.53 7.51 -4.94
CA ASP A 71 15.65 8.36 -5.75
C ASP A 71 14.21 8.34 -5.19
N PHE A 72 13.72 7.17 -4.77
CA PHE A 72 12.40 7.03 -4.14
C PHE A 72 12.32 7.73 -2.80
N LEU A 73 13.36 7.61 -1.97
CA LEU A 73 13.40 8.26 -0.67
C LEU A 73 13.47 9.78 -0.80
N CYS A 74 14.28 10.30 -1.72
CA CYS A 74 14.36 11.71 -2.04
C CYS A 74 13.02 12.24 -2.56
N TYR A 75 12.36 11.50 -3.45
CA TYR A 75 11.01 11.81 -3.91
C TYR A 75 10.01 11.89 -2.75
N MET A 76 9.99 10.88 -1.88
CA MET A 76 9.04 10.80 -0.77
C MET A 76 9.26 11.90 0.27
N ALA A 77 10.51 12.09 0.70
CA ALA A 77 10.88 13.02 1.75
C ALA A 77 10.92 14.47 1.28
N GLY A 78 11.43 14.72 0.07
CA GLY A 78 11.67 16.07 -0.45
C GLY A 78 10.50 16.66 -1.22
N TYR A 79 9.64 15.82 -1.81
CA TYR A 79 8.56 16.28 -2.68
C TYR A 79 7.18 15.82 -2.20
N TYR A 80 6.92 14.52 -2.16
CA TYR A 80 5.56 13.99 -1.94
C TYR A 80 4.96 14.40 -0.59
N THR A 81 5.73 14.25 0.49
CA THR A 81 5.25 14.58 1.84
C THR A 81 5.04 16.08 2.08
N VAL A 82 5.67 16.93 1.26
CA VAL A 82 5.56 18.39 1.33
C VAL A 82 4.43 18.91 0.44
N ALA A 83 4.32 18.39 -0.79
CA ALA A 83 3.39 18.89 -1.80
C ALA A 83 1.95 18.39 -1.59
N HIS A 84 1.74 17.21 -1.00
CA HIS A 84 0.43 16.56 -1.03
C HIS A 84 -0.46 16.87 0.19
N ARG A 85 -1.76 16.99 -0.10
CA ARG A 85 -2.83 17.25 0.88
C ARG A 85 -3.68 16.01 1.19
N GLY A 86 -3.04 14.84 1.27
CA GLY A 86 -3.70 13.62 1.73
C GLY A 86 -4.16 13.69 3.19
N ARG A 87 -4.73 12.59 3.71
CA ARG A 87 -5.17 12.50 5.12
C ARG A 87 -4.03 12.94 6.03
N LYS A 88 -4.32 13.86 6.94
CA LYS A 88 -3.32 14.45 7.83
C LYS A 88 -3.22 13.69 9.16
N ALA A 89 -2.02 13.63 9.71
CA ALA A 89 -1.77 13.23 11.08
C ALA A 89 -2.13 14.38 12.05
N ALA A 90 -2.00 14.13 13.35
CA ALA A 90 -2.35 15.10 14.40
C ALA A 90 -1.53 16.40 14.36
N ASP A 91 -0.35 16.35 13.73
CA ASP A 91 0.60 17.44 13.58
C ASP A 91 0.45 18.22 12.26
N GLY A 92 -0.51 17.84 11.42
CA GLY A 92 -0.70 18.42 10.10
C GLY A 92 0.23 17.85 9.01
N SER A 93 1.12 16.90 9.32
CA SER A 93 1.86 16.11 8.33
C SER A 93 0.93 15.14 7.62
N LEU A 94 1.38 14.51 6.53
CA LEU A 94 0.62 13.38 5.98
C LEU A 94 0.54 12.25 7.00
N SER A 95 -0.57 11.53 6.98
CA SER A 95 -0.76 10.37 7.83
C SER A 95 0.21 9.26 7.40
N PRO A 96 0.75 8.46 8.34
CA PRO A 96 1.63 7.35 8.00
C PRO A 96 1.01 6.36 7.01
N GLY A 97 -0.32 6.14 7.11
CA GLY A 97 -1.05 5.29 6.17
C GLY A 97 -1.09 5.85 4.74
N THR A 98 -1.10 7.19 4.57
CA THR A 98 -1.00 7.81 3.24
C THR A 98 0.38 7.59 2.63
N VAL A 99 1.43 7.72 3.43
CA VAL A 99 2.81 7.46 2.99
C VAL A 99 2.99 5.99 2.62
N ASP A 100 2.51 5.07 3.47
CA ASP A 100 2.59 3.63 3.19
C ASP A 100 1.81 3.25 1.92
N ASN A 101 0.58 3.77 1.75
CA ASN A 101 -0.19 3.56 0.53
C ASN A 101 0.55 4.06 -0.72
N ARG A 102 1.27 5.19 -0.64
CA ARG A 102 2.06 5.69 -1.77
C ARG A 102 3.20 4.72 -2.13
N PHE A 103 3.90 4.18 -1.14
CA PHE A 103 4.90 3.13 -1.38
C PHE A 103 4.27 1.88 -1.99
N SER A 104 3.09 1.47 -1.54
CA SER A 104 2.39 0.30 -2.12
C SER A 104 2.04 0.49 -3.59
N LEU A 105 1.51 1.65 -3.97
CA LEU A 105 1.20 1.96 -5.37
C LEU A 105 2.46 1.94 -6.25
N LEU A 106 3.54 2.58 -5.79
CA LEU A 106 4.79 2.61 -6.53
C LEU A 106 5.45 1.22 -6.61
N SER A 107 5.32 0.40 -5.56
CA SER A 107 5.80 -0.99 -5.52
C SER A 107 5.05 -1.88 -6.52
N GLY A 108 3.72 -1.73 -6.60
CA GLY A 108 2.87 -2.41 -7.59
C GLY A 108 3.29 -2.06 -9.02
N PHE A 109 3.50 -0.76 -9.28
CA PHE A 109 3.98 -0.31 -10.58
C PHE A 109 5.36 -0.90 -10.92
N CYS A 110 6.33 -0.86 -9.99
CA CYS A 110 7.67 -1.44 -10.17
C CYS A 110 7.59 -2.93 -10.53
N THR A 111 6.75 -3.68 -9.82
CA THR A 111 6.51 -5.11 -10.06
C THR A 111 5.97 -5.35 -11.48
N ARG A 112 5.09 -4.46 -11.96
CA ARG A 112 4.49 -4.52 -13.31
C ARG A 112 5.52 -4.27 -14.41
N ILE A 113 6.44 -3.33 -14.24
CA ILE A 113 7.50 -3.04 -15.22
C ILE A 113 8.69 -4.01 -15.16
N GLY A 114 8.61 -5.05 -14.32
CA GLY A 114 9.58 -6.14 -14.22
C GLY A 114 10.61 -6.00 -13.09
N ARG A 115 10.49 -4.97 -12.23
CA ARG A 115 11.36 -4.77 -11.08
C ARG A 115 10.79 -5.47 -9.85
N ARG A 116 11.04 -6.78 -9.74
CA ARG A 116 10.45 -7.63 -8.70
C ARG A 116 11.47 -8.06 -7.66
N GLY A 117 10.97 -8.33 -6.46
CA GLY A 117 11.76 -8.88 -5.36
C GLY A 117 12.60 -7.84 -4.63
N PRO A 118 13.38 -8.30 -3.62
CA PRO A 118 14.17 -7.43 -2.76
C PRO A 118 15.10 -6.52 -3.57
N TYR A 119 15.20 -5.26 -3.18
CA TYR A 119 16.14 -4.34 -3.80
C TYR A 119 17.57 -4.65 -3.37
N ASP A 120 18.47 -4.78 -4.34
CA ASP A 120 19.90 -4.87 -4.10
C ASP A 120 20.59 -3.54 -4.47
N PRO A 121 21.16 -2.80 -3.50
CA PRO A 121 21.81 -1.52 -3.77
C PRO A 121 23.10 -1.63 -4.59
N LEU A 122 23.78 -2.80 -4.58
CA LEU A 122 25.02 -3.00 -5.33
C LEU A 122 24.75 -3.14 -6.82
N THR A 123 23.79 -3.98 -7.17
CA THR A 123 23.39 -4.21 -8.57
C THR A 123 22.34 -3.22 -9.07
N LYS A 124 21.71 -2.45 -8.17
CA LYS A 124 20.58 -1.53 -8.44
C LYS A 124 19.38 -2.23 -9.05
N THR A 125 19.22 -3.52 -8.74
CA THR A 125 18.13 -4.36 -9.25
C THR A 125 17.09 -4.63 -8.16
N GLY A 126 15.94 -5.17 -8.57
CA GLY A 126 14.80 -5.39 -7.68
C GLY A 126 13.91 -4.16 -7.53
N ASN A 127 12.95 -4.26 -6.62
CA ASN A 127 11.94 -3.24 -6.35
C ASN A 127 12.42 -2.22 -5.31
N PRO A 128 12.69 -0.95 -5.68
CA PRO A 128 13.21 0.06 -4.74
C PRO A 128 12.38 0.25 -3.46
N CYS A 129 11.05 0.05 -3.55
CA CYS A 129 10.14 0.12 -2.41
C CYS A 129 10.32 -1.02 -1.40
N ASP A 130 10.92 -2.13 -1.82
CA ASP A 130 11.20 -3.31 -0.99
C ASP A 130 12.61 -3.26 -0.38
N SER A 131 13.29 -2.12 -0.46
CA SER A 131 14.58 -1.89 0.22
C SER A 131 14.41 -1.77 1.74
N THR A 132 15.47 -2.12 2.49
CA THR A 132 15.51 -1.91 3.94
C THR A 132 15.34 -0.43 4.29
N TRP A 133 15.93 0.47 3.51
CA TRP A 133 15.82 1.92 3.69
C TRP A 133 14.39 2.44 3.51
N ALA A 134 13.62 1.91 2.56
CA ALA A 134 12.20 2.25 2.42
C ALA A 134 11.40 1.79 3.66
N GLY A 135 11.70 0.60 4.20
CA GLY A 135 11.12 0.11 5.45
C GLY A 135 11.45 1.01 6.65
N ASP A 136 12.71 1.41 6.78
CA ASP A 136 13.17 2.26 7.89
C ASP A 136 12.62 3.68 7.78
N TYR A 137 12.53 4.23 6.57
CA TYR A 137 11.89 5.52 6.32
C TYR A 137 10.43 5.51 6.79
N LYS A 138 9.64 4.50 6.41
CA LYS A 138 8.22 4.40 6.83
C LYS A 138 8.08 4.34 8.35
N LYS A 139 8.93 3.53 9.01
CA LYS A 139 8.96 3.44 10.48
C LYS A 139 9.37 4.76 11.13
N GLY A 140 10.39 5.44 10.59
CA GLY A 140 10.86 6.75 11.07
C GLY A 140 9.80 7.83 10.91
N TYR A 141 9.20 7.92 9.72
CA TYR A 141 8.13 8.85 9.41
C TYR A 141 6.94 8.68 10.35
N ALA A 142 6.50 7.44 10.58
CA ALA A 142 5.41 7.15 11.50
C ALA A 142 5.71 7.61 12.93
N ARG A 143 6.95 7.46 13.41
CA ARG A 143 7.32 7.98 14.74
C ARG A 143 7.25 9.49 14.76
N VAL A 144 7.80 10.18 13.77
CA VAL A 144 7.82 11.65 13.75
C VAL A 144 6.40 12.22 13.71
N ALA A 145 5.55 11.70 12.82
CA ALA A 145 4.16 12.14 12.64
C ALA A 145 3.26 11.87 13.86
N VAL A 146 3.60 10.88 14.69
CA VAL A 146 2.88 10.57 15.94
C VAL A 146 3.44 11.34 17.14
N THR A 147 4.74 11.67 17.12
CA THR A 147 5.42 12.31 18.26
C THR A 147 5.20 13.81 18.31
N TRP A 148 4.81 14.47 17.21
CA TRP A 148 4.35 15.85 17.25
C TRP A 148 2.96 15.94 17.91
N ARG A 149 2.95 15.98 19.24
CA ARG A 149 1.92 16.72 19.95
C ARG A 149 2.38 18.17 20.00
N PRO A 150 1.61 19.16 19.52
CA PRO A 150 1.84 20.52 19.95
C PRO A 150 1.77 20.48 21.48
N ARG A 151 2.87 20.85 22.15
CA ARG A 151 2.78 21.13 23.59
C ARG A 151 1.62 22.12 23.74
N PRO A 152 0.63 21.87 24.60
CA PRO A 152 -0.37 22.88 24.87
C PRO A 152 0.41 24.13 25.24
N CYS A 153 0.21 25.19 24.46
CA CYS A 153 0.82 26.48 24.72
C CYS A 153 0.56 26.76 26.20
N CYS A 154 1.62 26.86 26.99
CA CYS A 154 1.52 27.31 28.38
C CYS A 154 1.12 28.79 28.33
N CYS A 155 -0.13 29.08 28.00
CA CYS A 155 -0.72 30.37 28.26
C CYS A 155 -0.86 30.45 29.78
N PRO A 156 -0.15 31.37 30.47
CA PRO A 156 -0.44 31.62 31.87
C PRO A 156 -1.92 32.04 31.96
N LYS A 157 -2.70 31.35 32.79
CA LYS A 157 -4.06 31.78 33.10
C LYS A 157 -3.97 33.21 33.66
N PRO A 158 -4.76 34.18 33.17
CA PRO A 158 -4.82 35.48 33.81
C PRO A 158 -5.32 35.26 35.24
N SER A 159 -4.50 35.66 36.21
CA SER A 159 -4.88 35.75 37.61
C SER A 159 -6.05 36.73 37.70
N ILE A 160 -7.24 36.23 37.95
CA ILE A 160 -8.39 37.04 38.33
C ILE A 160 -8.05 37.63 39.71
N GLY A 161 -7.53 38.86 39.72
CA GLY A 161 -7.41 39.67 40.91
C GLY A 161 -8.81 40.03 41.40
N GLY A 162 -9.17 39.50 42.56
CA GLY A 162 -10.37 39.89 43.31
C GLY A 162 -10.21 41.31 43.84
N TRP A 163 -11.33 42.04 43.79
CA TRP A 163 -11.55 43.33 44.40
C TRP A 163 -11.61 43.23 45.92
#